data_AF-A0A843GN52-F1
#
_entry.id   AF-A0A843GN52-F1
#
_cell.length_a   1.000
_cell.length_b   1.000
_cell.length_c   1.000
_cell.angle_alpha   90.00
_cell.angle_beta   90.00
_cell.angle_gamma   90.00
#
_symmetry.space_group_name_H-M   'P 1'
#
loop_
_entity.id
_entity.type
_entity.pdbx_description
1 polymer ?
#
loop_
_entity_poly.entity_id
_entity_poly.type
_entity_poly.pdbx_seq_one_letter_code
_entity_poly.pdbx_strand_id
1 'polypeptide(L)'
;MVITIILLVIVCIVLIFKLSKKTQLDKEIEQENQRLHQYNEFTKKECQDLQCQISSLSYEYQSLNQQKENAFNELNRLNINLSELKSQNENVANEALQNYIEILEQQYEKAENNYDNQITELHNTLHTMHQELDKLKATRAAAHEALLKEQEVKDNKDNYKLSPSQADLADARRLEIVKRELNKPRILSMLIWQTYWQPLAKKQFPLILKDKTKCGIYKITNQMTDECYIGQAVDVYKRWNEHCKCGLGIDTPPGNKLYKAMQDYGLENFTFELLTECNQSELNEKEKYFIELYQADTFGYNGNRGVTK
;
A
#
# COMPACT_ATOMS: atom_id res chain seq x y z
N MET A 1 155.15 -47.85 59.98
CA MET A 1 154.89 -47.94 58.53
C MET A 1 153.56 -48.64 58.15
N VAL A 2 152.85 -49.29 59.09
CA VAL A 2 151.59 -50.01 58.82
C VAL A 2 150.32 -49.14 59.00
N ILE A 3 150.33 -48.15 59.89
CA ILE A 3 149.15 -47.34 60.27
C ILE A 3 148.76 -46.32 59.17
N THR A 4 149.74 -45.75 58.46
CA THR A 4 149.50 -44.74 57.40
C THR A 4 148.84 -45.33 56.15
N ILE A 5 149.11 -46.59 55.82
CA ILE A 5 148.50 -47.29 54.68
C ILE A 5 147.03 -47.61 54.97
N ILE A 6 146.70 -48.03 56.19
CA ILE A 6 145.32 -48.35 56.60
C ILE A 6 144.43 -47.10 56.57
N LEU A 7 144.94 -45.95 57.03
CA LEU A 7 144.19 -44.69 57.04
C LEU A 7 143.90 -44.17 55.62
N LEU A 8 144.86 -44.32 54.70
CA LEU A 8 144.71 -43.97 53.29
C LEU A 8 143.68 -44.86 52.59
N VAL A 9 143.68 -46.16 52.90
CA VAL A 9 142.68 -47.11 52.39
C VAL A 9 141.28 -46.77 52.91
N ILE A 10 141.14 -46.43 54.19
CA ILE A 10 139.84 -46.02 54.77
C ILE A 10 139.33 -44.71 54.14
N VAL A 11 140.19 -43.71 53.96
CA VAL A 11 139.83 -42.44 53.30
C VAL A 11 139.43 -42.67 51.84
N CYS A 12 140.15 -43.52 51.11
CA CYS A 12 139.78 -43.91 49.75
C CYS A 12 138.43 -44.65 49.72
N ILE A 13 138.17 -45.57 50.65
CA ILE A 13 136.89 -46.29 50.73
C ILE A 13 135.73 -45.33 51.04
N VAL A 14 135.90 -44.38 51.97
CA VAL A 14 134.88 -43.37 52.30
C VAL A 14 134.63 -42.41 51.14
N LEU A 15 135.68 -41.99 50.43
CA LEU A 15 135.56 -41.16 49.23
C LEU A 15 134.86 -41.90 48.10
N ILE A 16 135.22 -43.16 47.85
CA ILE A 16 134.56 -44.03 46.86
C ILE A 16 133.10 -44.24 47.23
N PHE A 17 132.78 -44.44 48.52
CA PHE A 17 131.40 -44.62 48.98
C PHE A 17 130.57 -43.33 48.87
N LYS A 18 131.15 -42.16 49.19
CA LYS A 18 130.50 -40.86 48.97
C LYS A 18 130.31 -40.56 47.48
N LEU A 19 131.30 -40.84 46.65
CA LEU A 19 131.23 -40.68 45.19
C LEU A 19 130.19 -41.63 44.59
N SER A 20 130.13 -42.88 45.05
CA SER A 20 129.14 -43.89 44.66
C SER A 20 127.73 -43.47 45.09
N LYS A 21 127.55 -42.98 46.32
CA LYS A 21 126.25 -42.52 46.82
C LYS A 21 125.79 -41.25 46.09
N LYS A 22 126.72 -40.34 45.77
CA LYS A 22 126.44 -39.15 44.97
C LYS A 22 126.05 -39.52 43.53
N THR A 23 126.80 -40.41 42.87
CA THR A 23 126.45 -40.88 41.52
C THR A 23 125.14 -41.66 41.48
N GLN A 24 124.79 -42.37 42.55
CA GLN A 24 123.51 -43.04 42.68
C GLN A 24 122.36 -42.03 42.88
N LEU A 25 122.55 -41.03 43.73
CA LEU A 25 121.59 -39.95 43.93
C LEU A 25 121.41 -39.09 42.66
N ASP A 26 122.49 -38.78 41.94
CA ASP A 26 122.44 -38.04 40.67
C ASP A 26 121.68 -38.85 39.60
N LYS A 27 121.85 -40.18 39.55
CA LYS A 27 121.05 -41.07 38.70
C LYS A 27 119.57 -41.12 39.08
N GLU A 28 119.25 -41.13 40.37
CA GLU A 28 117.87 -41.08 40.86
C GLU A 28 117.22 -39.74 40.50
N ILE A 29 117.92 -38.62 40.70
CA ILE A 29 117.47 -37.28 40.29
C ILE A 29 117.25 -37.20 38.78
N GLU A 30 118.15 -37.79 37.98
CA GLU A 30 118.03 -37.79 36.53
C GLU A 30 116.86 -38.65 36.04
N GLN A 31 116.61 -39.80 36.67
CA GLN A 31 115.42 -40.63 36.40
C GLN A 31 114.12 -39.92 36.81
N GLU A 32 114.10 -39.26 37.97
CA GLU A 32 112.94 -38.53 38.47
C GLU A 32 112.63 -37.32 37.55
N ASN A 33 113.67 -36.59 37.12
CA ASN A 33 113.54 -35.49 36.16
C ASN A 33 113.04 -35.96 34.79
N GLN A 34 113.47 -37.14 34.32
CA GLN A 34 112.95 -37.73 33.09
C GLN A 34 111.47 -38.10 33.22
N ARG A 35 111.04 -38.66 34.36
CA ARG A 35 109.62 -38.93 34.65
C ARG A 35 108.80 -37.65 34.70
N LEU A 36 109.29 -36.63 35.39
CA LEU A 36 108.67 -35.30 35.46
C LEU A 36 108.55 -34.66 34.08
N HIS A 37 109.57 -34.78 33.23
CA HIS A 37 109.53 -34.26 31.86
C HIS A 37 108.49 -35.00 31.01
N GLN A 38 108.41 -36.33 31.10
CA GLN A 38 107.38 -37.11 30.41
C GLN A 38 105.97 -36.77 30.89
N TYR A 39 105.79 -36.61 32.21
CA TYR A 39 104.52 -36.21 32.80
C TYR A 39 104.09 -34.80 32.37
N ASN A 40 105.03 -33.84 32.35
CA ASN A 40 104.77 -32.48 31.88
C ASN A 40 104.41 -32.44 30.39
N GLU A 41 105.09 -33.21 29.55
CA GLU A 41 104.76 -33.32 28.12
C GLU A 41 103.39 -33.95 27.89
N PHE A 42 103.04 -35.01 28.65
CA PHE A 42 101.72 -35.62 28.62
C PHE A 42 100.62 -34.63 29.04
N THR A 43 100.79 -33.97 30.19
CA THR A 43 99.84 -33.00 30.73
C THR A 43 99.67 -31.81 29.79
N LYS A 44 100.76 -31.35 29.16
CA LYS A 44 100.73 -30.28 28.16
C LYS A 44 99.93 -30.67 26.93
N LYS A 45 100.09 -31.89 26.44
CA LYS A 45 99.31 -32.42 25.31
C LYS A 45 97.83 -32.56 25.65
N GLU A 46 97.51 -33.05 26.85
CA GLU A 46 96.15 -33.17 27.36
C GLU A 46 95.48 -31.78 27.51
N CYS A 47 96.21 -30.79 28.04
CA CYS A 47 95.75 -29.40 28.08
C CYS A 47 95.49 -28.83 26.68
N GLN A 48 96.35 -29.13 25.70
CA GLN A 48 96.15 -28.69 24.32
C GLN A 48 94.92 -29.32 23.68
N ASP A 49 94.70 -30.63 23.86
CA ASP A 49 93.53 -31.34 23.34
C ASP A 49 92.23 -30.81 23.98
N LEU A 50 92.22 -30.60 25.30
CA LEU A 50 91.09 -29.97 26.00
C LEU A 50 90.83 -28.55 25.50
N GLN A 51 91.88 -27.77 25.23
CA GLN A 51 91.73 -26.40 24.74
C GLN A 51 91.19 -26.35 23.30
N CYS A 52 91.55 -27.32 22.46
CA CYS A 52 90.94 -27.53 21.15
C CYS A 52 89.45 -27.91 21.28
N GLN A 53 89.10 -28.83 22.17
CA GLN A 53 87.70 -29.22 22.41
C GLN A 53 86.83 -28.07 22.93
N ILE A 54 87.36 -27.26 23.86
CA ILE A 54 86.67 -26.08 24.38
C ILE A 54 86.40 -25.08 23.26
N SER A 55 87.37 -24.89 22.36
CA SER A 55 87.26 -23.97 21.23
C SER A 55 86.24 -24.46 20.20
N SER A 56 86.17 -25.77 19.92
CA SER A 56 85.13 -26.33 19.05
C SER A 56 83.74 -26.21 19.67
N LEU A 57 83.60 -26.53 20.97
CA LEU A 57 82.32 -26.38 21.68
C LEU A 57 81.87 -24.92 21.74
N SER A 58 82.79 -23.97 21.95
CA SER A 58 82.42 -22.55 22.02
C SER A 58 81.91 -22.05 20.67
N TYR A 59 82.52 -22.51 19.57
CA TYR A 59 82.07 -22.17 18.22
C TYR A 59 80.67 -22.74 17.94
N GLU A 60 80.44 -24.00 18.31
CA GLU A 60 79.14 -24.67 18.15
C GLU A 60 78.04 -24.00 18.99
N TYR A 61 78.34 -23.67 20.25
CA TYR A 61 77.45 -22.90 21.12
C TYR A 61 77.09 -21.54 20.51
N GLN A 62 78.07 -20.83 19.97
CA GLN A 62 77.86 -19.51 19.37
C GLN A 62 76.99 -19.61 18.10
N SER A 63 77.23 -20.61 17.26
CA SER A 63 76.39 -20.91 16.09
C SER A 63 74.95 -21.23 16.48
N LEU A 64 74.75 -22.10 17.47
CA LEU A 64 73.43 -22.49 17.95
C LEU A 64 72.68 -21.31 18.56
N ASN A 65 73.36 -20.44 19.31
CA ASN A 65 72.74 -19.27 19.92
C ASN A 65 72.31 -18.26 18.85
N GLN A 66 73.08 -18.10 17.77
CA GLN A 66 72.70 -17.28 16.62
C GLN A 66 71.50 -17.87 15.86
N GLN A 67 71.43 -19.19 15.68
CA GLN A 67 70.26 -19.85 15.11
C GLN A 67 69.01 -19.64 15.98
N LYS A 68 69.15 -19.75 17.31
CA LYS A 68 68.06 -19.48 18.26
C LYS A 68 67.54 -18.05 18.15
N GLU A 69 68.44 -17.07 18.06
CA GLU A 69 68.09 -15.65 17.93
C GLU A 69 67.37 -15.38 16.60
N ASN A 70 67.85 -15.96 15.50
CA ASN A 70 67.19 -15.88 14.20
C ASN A 70 65.77 -16.47 14.24
N ALA A 71 65.62 -17.67 14.82
CA ALA A 71 64.32 -18.32 14.98
C ALA A 71 63.35 -17.49 15.84
N PHE A 72 63.85 -16.87 16.91
CA PHE A 72 63.05 -15.99 17.76
C PHE A 72 62.56 -14.74 17.01
N ASN A 73 63.44 -14.12 16.22
CA ASN A 73 63.07 -12.97 15.39
C ASN A 73 62.04 -13.33 14.31
N GLU A 74 62.16 -14.50 13.71
CA GLU A 74 61.19 -15.02 12.74
C GLU A 74 59.83 -15.29 13.40
N LEU A 75 59.82 -15.92 14.59
CA LEU A 75 58.60 -16.17 15.36
C LEU A 75 57.87 -14.87 15.73
N ASN A 76 58.60 -13.83 16.12
CA ASN A 76 58.01 -12.52 16.40
C ASN A 76 57.39 -11.88 15.15
N ARG A 77 58.07 -11.96 14.00
CA ARG A 77 57.51 -11.47 12.72
C ARG A 77 56.23 -12.22 12.35
N LEU A 78 56.23 -13.56 12.49
CA LEU A 78 55.05 -14.39 12.23
C LEU A 78 53.89 -14.02 13.16
N ASN A 79 54.13 -13.79 14.45
CA ASN A 79 53.09 -13.36 15.39
C ASN A 79 52.49 -12.00 15.03
N ILE A 80 53.31 -11.02 14.62
CA ILE A 80 52.83 -9.71 14.18
C ILE A 80 51.94 -9.88 12.95
N ASN A 81 52.42 -10.57 11.91
CA ASN A 81 51.65 -10.84 10.69
C ASN A 81 50.34 -11.56 10.98
N LEU A 82 50.35 -12.53 11.90
CA LEU A 82 49.15 -13.29 12.27
C LEU A 82 48.13 -12.42 13.02
N SER A 83 48.59 -11.45 13.83
CA SER A 83 47.71 -10.47 14.47
C SER A 83 47.08 -9.50 13.48
N GLU A 84 47.86 -9.03 12.49
CA GLU A 84 47.38 -8.16 11.42
C GLU A 84 46.35 -8.88 10.53
N LEU A 85 46.65 -10.13 10.12
CA LEU A 85 45.72 -10.97 9.35
C LEU A 85 44.41 -11.22 10.09
N LYS A 86 44.46 -11.47 11.41
CA LYS A 86 43.25 -11.62 12.23
C LYS A 86 42.40 -10.35 12.23
N SER A 87 43.03 -9.20 12.49
CA SER A 87 42.34 -7.91 12.49
C SER A 87 41.73 -7.58 11.13
N GLN A 88 42.46 -7.82 10.03
CA GLN A 88 41.93 -7.64 8.68
C GLN A 88 40.72 -8.55 8.42
N ASN A 89 40.80 -9.82 8.80
CA ASN A 89 39.71 -10.77 8.60
C ASN A 89 38.46 -10.40 9.44
N GLU A 90 38.66 -9.94 10.68
CA GLU A 90 37.56 -9.42 11.52
C GLU A 90 36.91 -8.18 10.89
N ASN A 91 37.70 -7.24 10.38
CA ASN A 91 37.18 -6.05 9.70
C ASN A 91 36.35 -6.42 8.47
N VAL A 92 36.87 -7.30 7.61
CA VAL A 92 36.15 -7.77 6.41
C VAL A 92 34.85 -8.49 6.79
N ALA A 93 34.87 -9.33 7.83
CA ALA A 93 33.68 -10.01 8.31
C ALA A 93 32.63 -9.02 8.86
N ASN A 94 33.06 -8.01 9.61
CA ASN A 94 32.19 -6.96 10.14
C ASN A 94 31.59 -6.09 9.02
N GLU A 95 32.38 -5.70 8.03
CA GLU A 95 31.89 -4.96 6.86
C GLU A 95 30.87 -5.77 6.05
N ALA A 96 31.14 -7.07 5.83
CA ALA A 96 30.21 -7.95 5.15
C ALA A 96 28.88 -8.10 5.92
N LEU A 97 28.95 -8.24 7.25
CA LEU A 97 27.77 -8.32 8.10
C LEU A 97 26.97 -7.01 8.08
N GLN A 98 27.65 -5.86 8.15
CA GLN A 98 27.00 -4.55 8.13
C GLN A 98 26.26 -4.32 6.80
N ASN A 99 26.90 -4.62 5.68
CA ASN A 99 26.28 -4.53 4.36
C ASN A 99 25.05 -5.46 4.25
N TYR A 100 25.14 -6.67 4.81
CA TYR A 100 24.02 -7.61 4.80
C TYR A 100 22.82 -7.10 5.62
N ILE A 101 23.08 -6.51 6.80
CA ILE A 101 22.05 -5.89 7.63
C ILE A 101 21.38 -4.74 6.88
N GLU A 102 22.17 -3.84 6.28
CA GLU A 102 21.63 -2.68 5.57
C GLU A 102 20.76 -3.08 4.36
N ILE A 103 21.17 -4.10 3.61
CA ILE A 103 20.35 -4.65 2.50
C ILE A 103 19.04 -5.23 3.03
N LEU A 104 19.08 -5.97 4.13
CA LEU A 104 17.88 -6.54 4.74
C LEU A 104 16.92 -5.45 5.22
N GLU A 105 17.43 -4.44 5.92
CA GLU A 105 16.63 -3.30 6.40
C GLU A 105 15.93 -2.59 5.24
N GLN A 106 16.65 -2.30 4.15
CA GLN A 106 16.07 -1.70 2.95
C GLN A 106 15.00 -2.58 2.29
N GLN A 107 15.17 -3.90 2.31
CA GLN A 107 14.16 -4.83 1.78
C GLN A 107 12.91 -4.87 2.65
N TYR A 108 13.07 -4.88 3.98
CA TYR A 108 11.94 -4.81 4.91
C TYR A 108 11.18 -3.51 4.78
N GLU A 109 11.86 -2.37 4.74
CA GLU A 109 11.24 -1.06 4.57
C GLU A 109 10.46 -0.96 3.24
N LYS A 110 11.02 -1.50 2.15
CA LYS A 110 10.30 -1.58 0.86
C LYS A 110 9.06 -2.45 0.94
N ALA A 111 9.14 -3.60 1.62
CA ALA A 111 8.01 -4.50 1.78
C ALA A 111 6.91 -3.86 2.64
N GLU A 112 7.26 -3.22 3.76
CA GLU A 112 6.35 -2.51 4.65
C GLU A 112 5.61 -1.39 3.92
N ASN A 113 6.35 -0.52 3.22
CA ASN A 113 5.76 0.53 2.39
C ASN A 113 4.81 -0.01 1.32
N ASN A 114 5.13 -1.16 0.70
CA ASN A 114 4.25 -1.79 -0.27
C ASN A 114 2.95 -2.29 0.38
N TYR A 115 3.03 -2.92 1.54
CA TYR A 115 1.84 -3.35 2.28
C TYR A 115 0.98 -2.16 2.73
N ASP A 116 1.59 -1.09 3.24
CA ASP A 116 0.87 0.12 3.64
C ASP A 116 0.13 0.78 2.46
N ASN A 117 0.76 0.81 1.30
CA ASN A 117 0.12 1.29 0.07
C ASN A 117 -1.07 0.41 -0.32
N GLN A 118 -0.92 -0.92 -0.28
CA GLN A 118 -2.02 -1.86 -0.59
C GLN A 118 -3.17 -1.73 0.42
N ILE A 119 -2.87 -1.60 1.72
CA ILE A 119 -3.87 -1.39 2.76
C ILE A 119 -4.63 -0.09 2.51
N THR A 120 -3.93 0.99 2.14
CA THR A 120 -4.54 2.28 1.82
C THR A 120 -5.45 2.18 0.59
N GLU A 121 -5.01 1.50 -0.46
CA GLU A 121 -5.80 1.28 -1.68
C GLU A 121 -7.07 0.44 -1.41
N LEU A 122 -6.94 -0.62 -0.61
CA LEU A 122 -8.07 -1.44 -0.18
C LEU A 122 -9.07 -0.64 0.66
N HIS A 123 -8.61 0.18 1.60
CA HIS A 123 -9.48 1.05 2.40
C HIS A 123 -10.24 2.05 1.53
N ASN A 124 -9.56 2.68 0.56
CA ASN A 124 -10.20 3.61 -0.37
C ASN A 124 -11.27 2.89 -1.22
N THR A 125 -10.95 1.71 -1.73
CA THR A 125 -11.89 0.89 -2.51
C THR A 125 -13.11 0.50 -1.69
N LEU A 126 -12.91 0.03 -0.46
CA LEU A 126 -13.98 -0.34 0.47
C LEU A 126 -14.86 0.87 0.81
N HIS A 127 -14.27 2.07 0.97
CA HIS A 127 -15.03 3.29 1.19
C HIS A 127 -15.92 3.64 0.00
N THR A 128 -15.38 3.61 -1.22
CA THR A 128 -16.14 3.87 -2.45
C THR A 128 -17.28 2.86 -2.63
N MET A 129 -17.02 1.57 -2.42
CA MET A 129 -18.04 0.52 -2.52
C MET A 129 -19.17 0.71 -1.50
N HIS A 130 -18.86 1.13 -0.27
CA HIS A 130 -19.90 1.46 0.72
C HIS A 130 -20.75 2.64 0.30
N GLN A 131 -20.15 3.72 -0.22
CA GLN A 131 -20.89 4.88 -0.72
C GLN A 131 -21.82 4.50 -1.89
N GLU A 132 -21.36 3.64 -2.81
CA GLU A 132 -22.19 3.15 -3.91
C GLU A 132 -23.34 2.27 -3.41
N LEU A 133 -23.08 1.39 -2.44
CA LEU A 133 -24.11 0.55 -1.83
C LEU A 133 -25.20 1.39 -1.16
N ASP A 134 -24.83 2.45 -0.46
CA ASP A 134 -25.79 3.35 0.20
C ASP A 134 -26.64 4.11 -0.82
N LYS A 135 -26.03 4.58 -1.93
CA LYS A 135 -26.78 5.15 -3.06
C LYS A 135 -27.78 4.15 -3.64
N LEU A 136 -27.34 2.91 -3.90
CA LEU A 136 -28.21 1.85 -4.45
C LEU A 136 -29.36 1.50 -3.50
N LYS A 137 -29.11 1.43 -2.19
CA LYS A 137 -30.17 1.22 -1.19
C LYS A 137 -31.18 2.35 -1.20
N ALA A 138 -30.72 3.61 -1.26
CA ALA A 138 -31.60 4.78 -1.34
C ALA A 138 -32.43 4.76 -2.62
N THR A 139 -31.82 4.48 -3.78
CA THR A 139 -32.53 4.35 -5.06
C THR A 139 -33.57 3.23 -5.02
N ARG A 140 -33.22 2.05 -4.46
CA ARG A 140 -34.16 0.94 -4.32
C ARG A 140 -35.34 1.29 -3.42
N ALA A 141 -35.09 1.96 -2.29
CA ALA A 141 -36.14 2.40 -1.38
C ALA A 141 -37.09 3.38 -2.08
N ALA A 142 -36.55 4.37 -2.79
CA ALA A 142 -37.35 5.32 -3.56
C ALA A 142 -38.15 4.65 -4.69
N ALA A 143 -37.56 3.69 -5.40
CA ALA A 143 -38.25 2.93 -6.44
C ALA A 143 -39.39 2.07 -5.86
N HIS A 144 -39.18 1.47 -4.70
CA HIS A 144 -40.22 0.70 -4.02
C HIS A 144 -41.37 1.59 -3.53
N GLU A 145 -41.06 2.77 -2.97
CA GLU A 145 -42.08 3.76 -2.58
C GLU A 145 -42.88 4.25 -3.79
N ALA A 146 -42.20 4.57 -4.89
CA ALA A 146 -42.86 4.94 -6.16
C ALA A 146 -43.78 3.82 -6.66
N LEU A 147 -43.35 2.55 -6.59
CA LEU A 147 -44.17 1.41 -7.01
C LEU A 147 -45.43 1.26 -6.15
N LEU A 148 -45.31 1.38 -4.82
CA LEU A 148 -46.46 1.35 -3.92
C LEU A 148 -47.44 2.49 -4.23
N LYS A 149 -46.91 3.68 -4.50
CA LYS A 149 -47.71 4.85 -4.86
C LYS A 149 -48.44 4.66 -6.19
N GLU A 150 -47.79 4.09 -7.19
CA GLU A 150 -48.43 3.74 -8.46
C GLU A 150 -49.57 2.74 -8.28
N GLN A 151 -49.38 1.72 -7.43
CA GLN A 151 -50.44 0.77 -7.08
C GLN A 151 -51.63 1.48 -6.41
N GLU A 152 -51.37 2.36 -5.44
CA GLU A 152 -52.41 3.15 -4.77
C GLU A 152 -53.21 4.01 -5.76
N VAL A 153 -52.53 4.67 -6.70
CA VAL A 153 -53.16 5.50 -7.74
C VAL A 153 -53.95 4.64 -8.72
N LYS A 154 -53.46 3.46 -9.10
CA LYS A 154 -54.18 2.53 -9.99
C LYS A 154 -55.46 2.00 -9.32
N ASP A 155 -55.38 1.61 -8.06
CA ASP A 155 -56.53 1.12 -7.29
C ASP A 155 -57.57 2.22 -7.03
N ASN A 156 -57.12 3.46 -6.85
CA ASN A 156 -57.96 4.62 -6.53
C ASN A 156 -58.02 5.68 -7.63
N LYS A 157 -57.97 5.27 -8.90
CA LYS A 157 -57.83 6.18 -10.07
C LYS A 157 -58.85 7.32 -10.11
N ASP A 158 -60.06 7.10 -9.61
CA ASP A 158 -61.12 8.10 -9.59
C ASP A 158 -60.78 9.30 -8.68
N ASN A 159 -59.90 9.12 -7.69
CA ASN A 159 -59.40 10.19 -6.82
C ASN A 159 -58.33 11.06 -7.49
N TYR A 160 -57.73 10.61 -8.58
CA TYR A 160 -56.62 11.29 -9.24
C TYR A 160 -56.97 11.80 -10.64
N LYS A 161 -58.16 11.51 -11.18
CA LYS A 161 -58.60 11.97 -12.51
C LYS A 161 -59.79 12.93 -12.45
N LEU A 162 -60.06 13.60 -13.56
CA LEU A 162 -61.29 14.37 -13.73
C LEU A 162 -62.42 13.43 -14.20
N SER A 163 -63.47 13.33 -13.41
CA SER A 163 -64.57 12.37 -13.65
C SER A 163 -65.88 13.11 -14.01
N PRO A 164 -66.11 13.45 -15.29
CA PRO A 164 -67.40 13.99 -15.74
C PRO A 164 -68.52 12.94 -15.66
N SER A 165 -69.77 13.41 -15.61
CA SER A 165 -70.91 12.51 -15.73
C SER A 165 -70.96 11.88 -17.14
N GLN A 166 -71.61 10.73 -17.29
CA GLN A 166 -71.73 10.09 -18.61
C GLN A 166 -72.45 11.00 -19.63
N ALA A 167 -73.44 11.78 -19.19
CA ALA A 167 -74.15 12.73 -20.03
C ALA A 167 -73.23 13.89 -20.47
N ASP A 168 -72.53 14.50 -19.52
CA ASP A 168 -71.58 15.59 -19.80
C ASP A 168 -70.46 15.14 -20.74
N LEU A 169 -69.95 13.92 -20.53
CA LEU A 169 -68.92 13.34 -21.38
C LEU A 169 -69.43 13.07 -22.80
N ALA A 170 -70.66 12.58 -22.94
CA ALA A 170 -71.28 12.37 -24.25
C ALA A 170 -71.48 13.69 -25.00
N ASP A 171 -71.91 14.75 -24.31
CA ASP A 171 -72.08 16.07 -24.90
C ASP A 171 -70.73 16.69 -25.28
N ALA A 172 -69.74 16.64 -24.39
CA ALA A 172 -68.38 17.11 -24.68
C ALA A 172 -67.81 16.42 -25.93
N ARG A 173 -67.98 15.10 -26.07
CA ARG A 173 -67.53 14.33 -27.24
C ARG A 173 -68.25 14.74 -28.54
N ARG A 174 -69.56 15.03 -28.48
CA ARG A 174 -70.30 15.53 -29.66
C ARG A 174 -69.77 16.90 -30.09
N LEU A 175 -69.52 17.80 -29.13
CA LEU A 175 -68.96 19.11 -29.42
C LEU A 175 -67.53 19.02 -29.97
N GLU A 176 -66.73 18.05 -29.51
CA GLU A 176 -65.40 17.75 -30.07
C GLU A 176 -65.46 17.32 -31.55
N ILE A 177 -66.51 16.60 -31.97
CA ILE A 177 -66.73 16.25 -33.38
C ILE A 177 -67.02 17.51 -34.19
N VAL A 178 -67.99 18.31 -33.75
CA VAL A 178 -68.37 19.57 -34.42
C VAL A 178 -67.19 20.53 -34.49
N LYS A 179 -66.35 20.58 -33.45
CA LYS A 179 -65.15 21.43 -33.38
C LYS A 179 -64.26 21.26 -34.61
N ARG A 180 -64.09 20.04 -35.11
CA ARG A 180 -63.19 19.72 -36.23
C ARG A 180 -63.64 20.31 -37.56
N GLU A 181 -64.92 20.64 -37.69
CA GLU A 181 -65.52 21.23 -38.89
C GLU A 181 -65.50 22.77 -38.87
N LEU A 182 -65.14 23.38 -37.74
CA LEU A 182 -65.15 24.83 -37.58
C LEU A 182 -63.88 25.49 -38.12
N ASN A 183 -64.05 26.64 -38.78
CA ASN A 183 -62.95 27.54 -39.14
C ASN A 183 -62.25 28.15 -37.89
N LYS A 184 -62.96 28.24 -36.75
CA LYS A 184 -62.44 28.77 -35.48
C LYS A 184 -62.68 27.78 -34.33
N PRO A 185 -61.96 26.64 -34.29
CA PRO A 185 -62.22 25.55 -33.34
C PRO A 185 -62.00 25.96 -31.86
N ARG A 186 -61.17 26.98 -31.63
CA ARG A 186 -60.83 27.48 -30.28
C ARG A 186 -62.04 27.88 -29.45
N ILE A 187 -63.07 28.47 -30.07
CA ILE A 187 -64.28 28.92 -29.35
C ILE A 187 -64.96 27.73 -28.69
N LEU A 188 -65.09 26.62 -29.43
CA LEU A 188 -65.74 25.44 -28.94
C LEU A 188 -64.88 24.71 -27.90
N SER A 189 -63.56 24.65 -28.09
CA SER A 189 -62.64 24.16 -27.04
C SER A 189 -62.79 24.92 -25.73
N MET A 190 -62.88 26.25 -25.78
CA MET A 190 -63.06 27.10 -24.60
C MET A 190 -64.40 26.83 -23.91
N LEU A 191 -65.48 26.65 -24.68
CA LEU A 191 -66.79 26.28 -24.15
C LEU A 191 -66.74 24.91 -23.47
N ILE A 192 -66.16 23.91 -24.14
CA ILE A 192 -65.99 22.55 -23.60
C ILE A 192 -65.22 22.60 -22.28
N TRP A 193 -64.11 23.34 -22.24
CA TRP A 193 -63.32 23.55 -21.03
C TRP A 193 -64.15 24.19 -19.90
N GLN A 194 -64.78 25.33 -20.15
CA GLN A 194 -65.49 26.11 -19.11
C GLN A 194 -66.70 25.37 -18.55
N THR A 195 -67.42 24.64 -19.39
CA THR A 195 -68.66 23.96 -19.01
C THR A 195 -68.40 22.62 -18.32
N TYR A 196 -67.56 21.77 -18.91
CA TYR A 196 -67.46 20.37 -18.49
C TYR A 196 -66.23 20.07 -17.63
N TRP A 197 -65.09 20.70 -17.90
CA TRP A 197 -63.81 20.32 -17.28
C TRP A 197 -63.37 21.26 -16.16
N GLN A 198 -63.55 22.56 -16.33
CA GLN A 198 -63.12 23.57 -15.37
C GLN A 198 -63.80 23.41 -13.99
N PRO A 199 -65.11 23.13 -13.87
CA PRO A 199 -65.74 22.89 -12.58
C PRO A 199 -65.18 21.66 -11.87
N LEU A 200 -64.90 20.60 -12.63
CA LEU A 200 -64.27 19.38 -12.11
C LEU A 200 -62.86 19.66 -11.62
N ALA A 201 -62.05 20.35 -12.42
CA ALA A 201 -60.67 20.74 -12.06
C ALA A 201 -60.63 21.60 -10.79
N LYS A 202 -61.54 22.58 -10.66
CA LYS A 202 -61.66 23.43 -9.47
C LYS A 202 -62.00 22.64 -8.21
N LYS A 203 -62.72 21.52 -8.33
CA LYS A 203 -63.08 20.65 -7.21
C LYS A 203 -61.97 19.63 -6.91
N GLN A 204 -61.46 18.96 -7.94
CA GLN A 204 -60.60 17.78 -7.78
C GLN A 204 -59.15 18.15 -7.48
N PHE A 205 -58.56 19.13 -8.19
CA PHE A 205 -57.14 19.43 -8.02
C PHE A 205 -56.77 19.89 -6.59
N PRO A 206 -57.55 20.72 -5.90
CA PRO A 206 -57.25 21.06 -4.51
C PRO A 206 -57.32 19.86 -3.55
N LEU A 207 -58.14 18.85 -3.85
CA LEU A 207 -58.19 17.60 -3.06
C LEU A 207 -56.92 16.78 -3.26
N ILE A 208 -56.45 16.66 -4.50
CA ILE A 208 -55.20 15.95 -4.83
C ILE A 208 -53.99 16.66 -4.22
N LEU A 209 -53.93 17.99 -4.35
CA LEU A 209 -52.81 18.80 -3.86
C LEU A 209 -52.86 19.03 -2.34
N LYS A 210 -53.99 18.75 -1.69
CA LYS A 210 -54.30 19.08 -0.29
C LYS A 210 -54.19 20.58 0.07
N ASP A 211 -53.99 21.43 -0.94
CA ASP A 211 -53.87 22.88 -0.84
C ASP A 211 -54.07 23.53 -2.23
N LYS A 212 -54.21 24.85 -2.30
CA LYS A 212 -54.44 25.60 -3.54
C LYS A 212 -53.17 26.02 -4.27
N THR A 213 -52.04 26.13 -3.57
CA THR A 213 -50.76 26.59 -4.16
C THR A 213 -49.61 25.70 -3.70
N LYS A 214 -49.14 24.83 -4.59
CA LYS A 214 -48.01 23.94 -4.34
C LYS A 214 -46.93 24.17 -5.38
N CYS A 215 -45.70 24.35 -4.92
CA CYS A 215 -44.49 24.34 -5.74
C CYS A 215 -43.90 22.93 -5.69
N GLY A 216 -43.65 22.32 -6.84
CA GLY A 216 -43.19 20.93 -6.85
C GLY A 216 -43.17 20.25 -8.21
N ILE A 217 -42.94 18.94 -8.16
CA ILE A 217 -42.94 18.04 -9.30
C ILE A 217 -44.24 17.25 -9.30
N TYR A 218 -44.86 17.16 -10.48
CA TYR A 218 -46.09 16.39 -10.69
C TYR A 218 -45.93 15.38 -11.81
N LYS A 219 -46.81 14.39 -11.80
CA LYS A 219 -46.95 13.35 -12.82
C LYS A 219 -48.36 13.39 -13.40
N ILE A 220 -48.43 13.23 -14.72
CA ILE A 220 -49.69 13.06 -15.46
C ILE A 220 -49.61 11.72 -16.18
N THR A 221 -50.49 10.77 -15.87
CA THR A 221 -50.40 9.40 -16.41
C THR A 221 -51.61 9.08 -17.26
N ASN A 222 -51.37 8.63 -18.50
CA ASN A 222 -52.41 8.09 -19.36
C ASN A 222 -52.81 6.70 -18.88
N GLN A 223 -54.04 6.54 -18.41
CA GLN A 223 -54.54 5.27 -17.87
C GLN A 223 -54.83 4.21 -18.95
N MET A 224 -54.77 4.60 -20.24
CA MET A 224 -54.96 3.69 -21.36
C MET A 224 -53.65 3.06 -21.84
N THR A 225 -52.53 3.76 -21.69
CA THR A 225 -51.21 3.31 -22.19
C THR A 225 -50.17 3.12 -21.09
N ASP A 226 -50.46 3.53 -19.85
CA ASP A 226 -49.52 3.62 -18.72
C ASP A 226 -48.32 4.57 -18.96
N GLU A 227 -48.30 5.31 -20.08
CA GLU A 227 -47.30 6.34 -20.35
C GLU A 227 -47.52 7.57 -19.46
N CYS A 228 -46.44 8.22 -19.03
CA CYS A 228 -46.53 9.38 -18.15
C CYS A 228 -45.78 10.61 -18.67
N TYR A 229 -46.16 11.76 -18.12
CA TYR A 229 -45.46 13.02 -18.23
C TYR A 229 -45.05 13.51 -16.84
N ILE A 230 -43.79 13.88 -16.70
CA ILE A 230 -43.27 14.55 -15.50
C ILE A 230 -43.11 16.02 -15.81
N GLY A 231 -43.61 16.88 -14.92
CA GLY A 231 -43.40 18.31 -15.04
C GLY A 231 -43.20 19.00 -13.70
N GLN A 232 -42.62 20.19 -13.77
CA GLN A 232 -42.43 21.08 -12.63
C GLN A 232 -43.32 22.32 -12.69
N ALA A 233 -43.65 22.90 -11.54
CA ALA A 233 -44.25 24.22 -11.46
C ALA A 233 -44.06 24.88 -10.08
N VAL A 234 -43.95 26.21 -10.08
CA VAL A 234 -44.09 27.02 -8.85
C VAL A 234 -45.54 26.99 -8.33
N ASP A 235 -46.50 26.88 -9.24
CA ASP A 235 -47.92 26.70 -8.96
C ASP A 235 -48.46 25.53 -9.80
N VAL A 236 -48.49 24.34 -9.19
CA VAL A 236 -48.95 23.10 -9.82
C VAL A 236 -50.44 23.17 -10.17
N TYR A 237 -51.27 23.81 -9.34
CA TYR A 237 -52.71 23.94 -9.60
C TYR A 237 -52.96 24.72 -10.89
N LYS A 238 -52.29 25.87 -11.05
CA LYS A 238 -52.37 26.67 -12.27
C LYS A 238 -51.86 25.89 -13.47
N ARG A 239 -50.73 25.19 -13.31
CA ARG A 239 -50.10 24.42 -14.39
C ARG A 239 -50.98 23.26 -14.88
N TRP A 240 -51.65 22.53 -14.00
CA TRP A 240 -52.58 21.47 -14.40
C TRP A 240 -53.79 22.01 -15.17
N ASN A 241 -54.33 23.17 -14.78
CA ASN A 241 -55.39 23.84 -15.53
C ASN A 241 -54.92 24.23 -16.94
N GLU A 242 -53.68 24.70 -17.09
CA GLU A 242 -53.08 24.99 -18.40
C GLU A 242 -52.92 23.73 -19.24
N HIS A 243 -52.41 22.63 -18.65
CA HIS A 243 -52.29 21.35 -19.35
C HIS A 243 -53.64 20.84 -19.87
N CYS A 244 -54.69 20.92 -19.07
CA CYS A 244 -56.04 20.54 -19.50
C CYS A 244 -56.55 21.38 -20.67
N LYS A 245 -56.31 22.70 -20.64
CA LYS A 245 -56.69 23.59 -21.76
C LYS A 245 -55.94 23.24 -23.04
N CYS A 246 -54.62 23.08 -22.95
CA CYS A 246 -53.79 22.66 -24.08
C CYS A 246 -54.19 21.28 -24.60
N GLY A 247 -54.59 20.36 -23.71
CA GLY A 247 -55.12 19.04 -24.04
C GLY A 247 -56.46 19.08 -24.78
N LEU A 248 -57.21 20.17 -24.72
CA LEU A 248 -58.44 20.40 -25.51
C LEU A 248 -58.19 21.17 -26.82
N GLY A 249 -56.93 21.44 -27.16
CA GLY A 249 -56.56 22.21 -28.34
C GLY A 249 -56.54 23.72 -28.14
N ILE A 250 -56.62 24.22 -26.90
CA ILE A 250 -56.58 25.66 -26.59
C ILE A 250 -55.14 26.10 -26.47
N ASP A 251 -54.70 26.96 -27.39
CA ASP A 251 -53.36 27.58 -27.37
C ASP A 251 -52.23 26.53 -27.28
N THR A 252 -52.46 25.35 -27.87
CA THR A 252 -51.58 24.17 -27.79
C THR A 252 -50.29 24.36 -28.58
N PRO A 253 -49.11 24.24 -27.94
CA PRO A 253 -47.83 24.26 -28.64
C PRO A 253 -47.71 23.09 -29.63
N PRO A 254 -47.18 23.34 -30.86
CA PRO A 254 -47.00 22.29 -31.85
C PRO A 254 -45.97 21.24 -31.38
N GLY A 255 -46.23 19.97 -31.69
CA GLY A 255 -45.28 18.87 -31.44
C GLY A 255 -45.20 18.37 -29.98
N ASN A 256 -46.05 18.86 -29.06
CA ASN A 256 -46.08 18.37 -27.69
C ASN A 256 -46.79 17.00 -27.60
N LYS A 257 -46.06 15.96 -27.18
CA LYS A 257 -46.56 14.58 -27.09
C LYS A 257 -47.74 14.45 -26.12
N LEU A 258 -47.67 15.07 -24.95
CA LEU A 258 -48.71 15.00 -23.91
C LEU A 258 -50.05 15.56 -24.43
N TYR A 259 -50.02 16.75 -25.04
CA TYR A 259 -51.26 17.39 -25.51
C TYR A 259 -51.89 16.64 -26.67
N LYS A 260 -51.07 16.02 -27.53
CA LYS A 260 -51.57 15.13 -28.58
C LYS A 260 -52.27 13.91 -27.95
N ALA A 261 -51.64 13.25 -26.98
CA ALA A 261 -52.24 12.13 -26.28
C ALA A 261 -53.55 12.51 -25.57
N MET A 262 -53.63 13.69 -24.94
CA MET A 262 -54.87 14.18 -24.34
C MET A 262 -56.01 14.37 -25.36
N GLN A 263 -55.69 14.80 -26.59
CA GLN A 263 -56.68 14.94 -27.67
C GLN A 263 -57.11 13.58 -28.26
N ASP A 264 -56.18 12.61 -28.31
CA ASP A 264 -56.42 11.28 -28.86
C ASP A 264 -57.20 10.38 -27.89
N TYR A 265 -56.84 10.41 -26.60
CA TYR A 265 -57.41 9.52 -25.57
C TYR A 265 -58.48 10.20 -24.70
N GLY A 266 -58.59 11.52 -24.71
CA GLY A 266 -59.54 12.26 -23.86
C GLY A 266 -59.02 12.53 -22.45
N LEU A 267 -59.38 13.69 -21.90
CA LEU A 267 -58.86 14.19 -20.62
C LEU A 267 -59.34 13.35 -19.42
N GLU A 268 -60.47 12.65 -19.53
CA GLU A 268 -61.01 11.75 -18.50
C GLU A 268 -60.10 10.55 -18.22
N ASN A 269 -59.20 10.23 -19.15
CA ASN A 269 -58.32 9.07 -19.07
C ASN A 269 -56.93 9.41 -18.50
N PHE A 270 -56.74 10.63 -17.98
CA PHE A 270 -55.49 11.05 -17.37
C PHE A 270 -55.65 11.24 -15.86
N THR A 271 -54.71 10.70 -15.10
CA THR A 271 -54.56 10.98 -13.66
C THR A 271 -53.50 12.06 -13.44
N PHE A 272 -53.67 12.81 -12.35
CA PHE A 272 -52.81 13.91 -11.93
C PHE A 272 -52.32 13.61 -10.51
N GLU A 273 -51.02 13.74 -10.30
CA GLU A 273 -50.38 13.41 -9.03
C GLU A 273 -49.29 14.43 -8.69
N LEU A 274 -49.21 14.85 -7.43
CA LEU A 274 -48.07 15.59 -6.91
C LEU A 274 -47.05 14.58 -6.36
N LEU A 275 -45.87 14.50 -6.97
CA LEU A 275 -44.82 13.57 -6.57
C LEU A 275 -44.03 14.10 -5.38
N THR A 276 -43.65 15.38 -5.42
CA THR A 276 -42.97 16.05 -4.29
C THR A 276 -43.27 17.53 -4.30
N GLU A 277 -43.47 18.09 -3.11
CA GLU A 277 -43.35 19.52 -2.86
C GLU A 277 -41.87 19.86 -2.71
N CYS A 278 -41.42 20.99 -3.25
CA CYS A 278 -40.04 21.45 -3.10
C CYS A 278 -39.93 22.96 -3.32
N ASN A 279 -38.77 23.53 -2.95
CA ASN A 279 -38.49 24.93 -3.25
C ASN A 279 -38.27 25.13 -4.75
N GLN A 280 -38.48 26.37 -5.21
CA GLN A 280 -38.29 26.74 -6.60
C GLN A 280 -36.85 26.47 -7.09
N SER A 281 -35.85 26.61 -6.21
CA SER A 281 -34.44 26.34 -6.51
C SER A 281 -34.15 24.87 -6.81
N GLU A 282 -34.99 23.95 -6.35
CA GLU A 282 -34.79 22.50 -6.48
C GLU A 282 -35.55 21.90 -7.67
N LEU A 283 -36.41 22.68 -8.33
CA LEU A 283 -37.34 22.18 -9.35
C LEU A 283 -36.59 21.47 -10.49
N ASN A 284 -35.57 22.11 -11.08
CA ASN A 284 -34.87 21.54 -12.23
C ASN A 284 -34.18 20.21 -11.91
N GLU A 285 -33.52 20.13 -10.75
CA GLU A 285 -32.82 18.92 -10.32
C GLU A 285 -33.82 17.77 -10.07
N LYS A 286 -34.92 18.06 -9.36
CA LYS A 286 -35.94 17.06 -9.05
C LYS A 286 -36.73 16.63 -10.29
N GLU A 287 -37.05 17.54 -11.21
CA GLU A 287 -37.71 17.21 -12.49
C GLU A 287 -36.85 16.22 -13.28
N LYS A 288 -35.54 16.49 -13.41
CA LYS A 288 -34.61 15.59 -14.08
C LYS A 288 -34.57 14.21 -13.40
N TYR A 289 -34.47 14.19 -12.08
CA TYR A 289 -34.49 12.94 -11.30
C TYR A 289 -35.76 12.11 -11.57
N PHE A 290 -36.95 12.72 -11.54
CA PHE A 290 -38.20 11.99 -11.76
C PHE A 290 -38.40 11.58 -13.23
N ILE A 291 -37.95 12.39 -14.20
CA ILE A 291 -37.95 11.97 -15.61
C ILE A 291 -37.10 10.71 -15.80
N GLU A 292 -35.93 10.65 -15.17
CA GLU A 292 -35.04 9.49 -15.23
C GLU A 292 -35.63 8.27 -14.49
N LEU A 293 -36.16 8.48 -13.28
CA LEU A 293 -36.79 7.43 -12.47
C LEU A 293 -37.94 6.74 -13.20
N TYR A 294 -38.81 7.51 -13.86
CA TYR A 294 -39.96 7.00 -14.61
C TYR A 294 -39.67 6.77 -16.09
N GLN A 295 -38.45 7.07 -16.55
CA GLN A 295 -38.06 7.03 -17.96
C GLN A 295 -39.06 7.74 -18.89
N ALA A 296 -39.60 8.87 -18.43
CA ALA A 296 -40.73 9.55 -19.07
C ALA A 296 -40.37 10.21 -20.40
N ASP A 297 -39.08 10.36 -20.72
CA ASP A 297 -38.58 10.82 -22.02
C ASP A 297 -38.56 9.70 -23.08
N THR A 298 -38.31 8.46 -22.62
CA THR A 298 -38.11 7.27 -23.45
C THR A 298 -39.42 6.51 -23.64
N PHE A 299 -40.16 6.29 -22.56
CA PHE A 299 -41.41 5.52 -22.51
C PHE A 299 -42.63 6.40 -22.15
N GLY A 300 -42.48 7.72 -22.25
CA GLY A 300 -43.53 8.66 -21.88
C GLY A 300 -43.60 9.88 -22.80
N TYR A 301 -44.21 10.94 -22.28
CA TYR A 301 -44.55 12.14 -23.04
C TYR A 301 -43.54 13.28 -22.89
N ASN A 302 -42.48 13.13 -22.11
CA ASN A 302 -41.43 14.14 -22.04
C ASN A 302 -40.66 14.19 -23.37
N GLY A 303 -40.37 15.41 -23.83
CA GLY A 303 -39.63 15.64 -25.07
C GLY A 303 -38.11 15.68 -24.90
N ASN A 304 -37.63 15.86 -23.66
CA ASN A 304 -36.24 15.97 -23.27
C ASN A 304 -36.07 15.54 -21.80
N ARG A 305 -34.82 15.38 -21.34
CA ARG A 305 -34.45 14.99 -19.97
C ARG A 305 -34.53 16.13 -18.94
N GLY A 306 -35.48 17.05 -19.11
CA GLY A 306 -35.69 18.21 -18.24
C GLY A 306 -35.04 19.51 -18.72
N VAL A 307 -35.28 20.60 -17.99
CA VAL A 307 -34.77 21.94 -18.32
C VAL A 307 -33.28 22.05 -17.96
N THR A 308 -32.41 22.12 -18.97
CA THR A 308 -31.01 22.54 -18.79
C THR A 308 -30.96 24.06 -18.91
N LYS A 309 -30.95 24.76 -17.78
CA LYS A 309 -30.65 26.20 -17.72
C LYS A 309 -29.39 26.40 -16.90
#